data_AF-A0A6P1ZRA9-F1
#
_entry.id   AF-A0A6P1ZRA9-F1
#
_cell.length_a   1.000
_cell.length_b   1.000
_cell.length_c   1.000
_cell.angle_alpha   90.00
_cell.angle_beta   90.00
_cell.angle_gamma   90.00
#
_symmetry.space_group_name_H-M   'P 1'
#
loop_
_entity.id
_entity.type
_entity.pdbx_description
1 polymer ?
#
loop_
_entity_poly.entity_id
_entity_poly.type
_entity_poly.pdbx_seq_one_letter_code
_entity_poly.pdbx_strand_id
1 'polypeptide(L)' 'MLKLHKNYVLDENQRPIAVQIPIAEFEKVEEILEDYGLAKLMEEVADETPLSKEDALKYYESVMGANVES' A
#
# COMPACT_ATOMS: atom_id res chain seq x y z
N MET A 1 9.05 -16.77 -6.54
CA MET A 1 7.59 -16.71 -6.31
C MET A 1 7.34 -17.06 -4.86
N LEU A 2 6.61 -16.23 -4.09
CA LEU A 2 6.34 -16.49 -2.68
C LEU A 2 5.58 -17.81 -2.55
N LYS A 3 6.06 -18.74 -1.72
CA LYS A 3 5.37 -20.01 -1.49
C LYS A 3 4.29 -19.78 -0.44
N LEU A 4 3.03 -19.78 -0.87
CA LEU A 4 1.86 -19.59 -0.01
C LEU A 4 1.25 -20.94 0.40
N HIS A 5 1.09 -21.16 1.70
CA HIS A 5 0.36 -22.29 2.25
C HIS A 5 -1.13 -21.96 2.28
N LYS A 6 -1.83 -22.36 1.23
CA LYS A 6 -3.25 -22.07 1.06
C LYS A 6 -4.13 -23.28 1.25
N ASN A 7 -5.22 -23.07 1.99
CA ASN A 7 -6.36 -23.97 2.05
C ASN A 7 -7.56 -23.30 1.37
N TYR A 8 -8.38 -24.08 0.68
CA TYR A 8 -9.60 -23.59 0.05
C TYR A 8 -10.80 -23.88 0.94
N VAL A 9 -11.62 -22.86 1.17
CA VAL A 9 -12.94 -23.01 1.82
C VAL A 9 -13.95 -23.23 0.71
N LEU A 10 -14.68 -24.35 0.76
CA LEU A 10 -15.65 -24.76 -0.24
C LEU A 10 -17.08 -24.52 0.26
N ASP A 11 -18.00 -24.20 -0.66
CA ASP A 11 -19.44 -24.21 -0.41
C ASP A 11 -20.05 -25.63 -0.52
N GLU A 12 -21.36 -25.74 -0.33
CA GLU A 12 -22.10 -27.01 -0.42
C GLU A 12 -22.02 -27.68 -1.80
N ASN A 13 -21.71 -26.91 -2.85
CA ASN A 13 -21.55 -27.39 -4.22
C ASN A 13 -20.09 -27.67 -4.58
N GLN A 14 -19.20 -27.75 -3.57
CA GLN A 14 -17.76 -27.93 -3.73
C GLN A 14 -17.07 -26.79 -4.52
N ARG A 15 -17.65 -25.59 -4.52
CA ARG A 15 -17.05 -24.43 -5.17
C ARG A 15 -16.20 -23.64 -4.16
N PRO A 16 -14.96 -23.27 -4.49
CA PRO A 16 -14.16 -22.41 -3.63
C PRO A 16 -14.80 -21.04 -3.46
N ILE A 17 -15.00 -20.61 -2.21
CA ILE A 17 -15.58 -19.30 -1.86
C ILE A 17 -14.60 -18.42 -1.09
N ALA A 18 -13.57 -19.02 -0.49
CA ALA A 18 -12.49 -18.28 0.16
C ALA A 18 -11.18 -19.07 0.13
N VAL A 19 -10.09 -18.35 0.37
CA VAL A 19 -8.76 -18.92 0.59
C VAL A 19 -8.34 -18.55 2.01
N GLN A 20 -7.86 -19.55 2.75
CA GLN A 20 -7.24 -19.36 4.05
C GLN A 20 -5.73 -19.52 3.89
N ILE A 21 -4.98 -18.56 4.41
CA ILE A 21 -3.52 -18.57 4.50
C ILE A 21 -3.08 -18.24 5.94
N PRO A 22 -1.88 -18.65 6.38
CA PRO A 22 -1.29 -18.17 7.63
C PRO A 22 -1.25 -16.64 7.68
N ILE A 23 -1.50 -16.06 8.85
CA ILE A 23 -1.53 -14.60 9.01
C ILE A 23 -0.22 -13.93 8.57
N ALA A 24 0.92 -14.53 8.92
CA ALA A 24 2.23 -14.00 8.52
C ALA A 24 2.44 -14.00 6.99
N GLU A 25 1.79 -14.91 6.25
CA GLU A 25 1.84 -14.93 4.80
C GLU A 25 0.90 -13.91 4.17
N PHE A 26 -0.25 -13.67 4.80
CA PHE A 26 -1.15 -12.58 4.41
C PHE A 26 -0.46 -11.23 4.56
N GLU A 27 0.11 -10.95 5.74
CA GLU A 27 0.86 -9.73 6.02
C GLU A 27 2.03 -9.55 5.06
N LYS A 28 2.75 -10.64 4.73
CA LYS A 28 3.85 -10.55 3.76
C LYS A 28 3.36 -10.21 2.35
N VAL A 29 2.17 -10.66 1.96
CA VAL A 29 1.56 -10.28 0.68
C VAL A 29 1.19 -8.80 0.68
N GLU A 30 0.61 -8.28 1.77
CA GLU A 30 0.30 -6.86 1.91
C GLU A 30 1.57 -6.00 1.82
N GLU A 31 2.61 -6.32 2.58
CA GLU A 31 3.90 -5.61 2.55
C GLU A 31 4.47 -5.53 1.12
N ILE A 32 4.45 -6.64 0.37
CA ILE A 32 4.97 -6.66 -1.01
C ILE A 32 4.12 -5.75 -1.93
N LEU A 33 2.80 -5.73 -1.75
CA LEU A 33 1.91 -4.89 -2.55
C LEU A 33 2.10 -3.40 -2.22
N GLU A 34 2.24 -3.07 -0.94
CA GLU A 34 2.50 -1.72 -0.45
C GLU A 34 3.87 -1.22 -0.91
N ASP A 35 4.93 -2.01 -0.74
CA ASP A 35 6.28 -1.68 -1.20
C ASP A 35 6.32 -1.44 -2.71
N TYR A 36 5.64 -2.29 -3.49
CA TYR A 36 5.55 -2.11 -4.93
C TYR A 36 4.79 -0.83 -5.30
N GLY A 37 3.66 -0.57 -4.64
CA GLY A 37 2.88 0.65 -4.85
C GLY A 37 3.69 1.90 -4.52
N LEU A 38 4.39 1.90 -3.38
CA LEU A 38 5.26 2.99 -2.96
C LEU A 38 6.41 3.19 -3.96
N ALA A 39 7.07 2.11 -4.40
CA ALA A 39 8.12 2.20 -5.41
C ALA A 39 7.62 2.84 -6.71
N LYS A 40 6.38 2.53 -7.14
CA LYS A 40 5.78 3.17 -8.32
C LYS A 40 5.48 4.65 -8.11
N LEU A 41 4.94 5.04 -6.95
CA LEU A 41 4.75 6.46 -6.62
C LEU A 41 6.08 7.22 -6.58
N MET A 42 7.15 6.59 -6.09
CA MET A 42 8.49 7.18 -6.09
C MET A 42 9.07 7.31 -7.50
N GLU A 43 8.83 6.33 -8.38
CA GLU A 43 9.21 6.41 -9.80
C GLU A 43 8.50 7.56 -10.52
N GLU A 44 7.23 7.81 -10.24
CA GLU A 44 6.44 8.90 -10.85
C GLU A 44 7.01 10.29 -10.57
N VAL A 45 7.66 10.47 -9.41
CA VAL A 45 8.26 11.75 -8.98
C VAL A 45 9.78 11.75 -9.03
N ALA A 46 10.42 10.75 -9.65
CA ALA A 46 11.86 10.54 -9.60
C ALA A 46 12.68 11.71 -10.19
N ASP A 47 12.12 12.40 -11.20
CA ASP A 47 12.73 13.55 -11.85
C ASP A 47 12.36 14.89 -11.20
N GLU A 48 11.47 14.89 -10.19
CA GLU A 48 11.11 16.10 -9.46
C GLU A 48 12.24 16.52 -8.52
N THR A 49 12.41 17.83 -8.35
CA THR A 49 13.42 18.35 -7.41
C THR A 49 12.91 18.24 -5.98
N PRO A 50 13.61 17.54 -5.07
CA PRO A 50 13.20 17.45 -3.68
C PRO A 50 13.19 18.83 -3.02
N LEU A 51 12.16 19.10 -2.23
CA LEU A 51 12.12 20.30 -1.39
C LEU A 51 13.15 20.20 -0.27
N SER A 52 13.71 21.34 0.12
CA SER A 52 14.43 21.45 1.39
C SER A 52 13.46 21.16 2.54
N LYS A 53 13.98 20.75 3.71
CA LYS A 53 13.12 20.54 4.90
C LYS A 53 12.28 21.77 5.24
N GLU A 54 12.87 22.97 5.12
CA GLU A 54 12.19 24.23 5.43
C GLU A 54 11.06 24.52 4.43
N ASP A 55 11.31 24.29 3.14
CA ASP A 55 10.30 24.49 2.10
C ASP A 55 9.20 23.43 2.14
N ALA A 56 9.56 22.18 2.46
CA ALA A 56 8.60 21.10 2.66
C ALA A 56 7.64 21.39 3.84
N LEU A 57 8.15 21.90 4.96
CA LEU A 57 7.34 22.29 6.11
C LEU A 57 6.39 23.45 5.77
N LYS A 58 6.89 24.50 5.11
CA LYS A 58 6.06 25.63 4.65
C LYS A 58 4.98 25.18 3.67
N TYR A 59 5.34 24.30 2.73
CA TYR A 59 4.40 23.73 1.78
C TYR A 59 3.31 22.92 2.49
N TYR A 60 3.69 22.04 3.41
CA TYR A 60 2.75 21.25 4.21
C TYR A 60 1.78 22.13 5.01
N GLU A 61 2.28 23.18 5.68
CA GLU A 61 1.45 24.16 6.40
C GLU A 61 0.46 24.87 5.46
N SER A 62 0.87 25.22 4.23
CA SER A 62 0.00 25.85 3.23
C SER A 62 -1.12 24.91 2.75
N VAL A 63 -0.82 23.63 2.55
CA VAL A 63 -1.80 22.61 2.14
C VAL A 63 -2.79 22.33 3.28
N MET A 64 -2.30 22.26 4.52
CA MET A 64 -3.14 22.11 5.70
C MET A 64 -4.06 23.31 5.88
N GLY A 65 -3.53 24.54 5.75
CA GLY A 65 -4.32 25.77 5.87
C GLY A 65 -5.37 25.97 4.76
N ALA A 66 -5.11 25.46 3.55
CA ALA A 66 -6.04 25.51 2.43
C ALA A 66 -7.17 24.46 2.54
N ASN A 67 -6.93 23.34 3.23
CA ASN A 67 -7.91 22.27 3.42
C ASN A 67 -8.78 22.42 4.68
N VAL A 68 -8.62 23.50 5.45
CA VAL A 68 -9.57 23.90 6.51
C VAL A 68 -10.47 25.02 5.98
N GLU A 69 -11.36 24.70 5.03
CA GLU A 69 -12.59 25.49 4.90
C GLU A 69 -13.46 25.22 6.14
N SER A 70 -13.93 26.31 6.75
CA SER A 70 -14.76 26.32 7.98
C SER A 70 -16.17 25.78 7.77
#